data_AF-A0A9W7XV76-F1
#
_entry.id   AF-A0A9W7XV76-F1
#
_cell.length_a   1.000
_cell.length_b   1.000
_cell.length_c   1.000
_cell.angle_alpha   90.00
_cell.angle_beta   90.00
_cell.angle_gamma   90.00
#
_symmetry.space_group_name_H-M   'P 1'
#
loop_
_entity.id
_entity.type
_entity.pdbx_description
1 polymer ?
#
loop_
_entity_poly.entity_id
_entity_poly.type
_entity_poly.pdbx_seq_one_letter_code
_entity_poly.pdbx_strand_id
1 'polypeptide(L)'
;MLTPSQVAFYRSNGYLIVDGFLTPDEVRSYAAEAQTLVNHCYEQGDIVAHWGCVIEPFGCGFFNPAEITRQACTTREGFVALRSALSAREVAACTLGKFGRCARQLLAEGKTGGTYLLNDQYIVKPPREDRAEFAWHQDILYFSEAERRHAVVSVWTPLDDVDEINGTVLVDPFPNPSRPGIYENDSSADVSTRVFPAVMAAGSALFMDGRLRHCSTGNKSTRFRTVYMPQFSLGQMQMERGSDTALAVPVDEQL
;
A
#
# COMPACT_ATOMS: atom_id res chain seq x y z
N MET A 1 12.88 -12.19 3.07
CA MET A 1 13.46 -11.80 1.78
C MET A 1 12.81 -12.65 0.70
N LEU A 2 12.54 -12.08 -0.47
CA LEU A 2 11.94 -12.78 -1.60
C LEU A 2 12.97 -13.68 -2.30
N THR A 3 12.53 -14.84 -2.77
CA THR A 3 13.37 -15.77 -3.54
C THR A 3 13.58 -15.28 -4.98
N PRO A 4 14.61 -15.76 -5.69
CA PRO A 4 14.80 -15.42 -7.10
C PRO A 4 13.60 -15.78 -7.99
N SER A 5 12.92 -16.90 -7.71
CA SER A 5 11.72 -17.31 -8.47
C SER A 5 10.53 -16.39 -8.22
N GLN A 6 10.34 -15.91 -6.98
CA GLN A 6 9.31 -14.92 -6.65
C GLN A 6 9.56 -13.58 -7.37
N VAL A 7 10.81 -13.12 -7.39
CA VAL A 7 11.18 -11.89 -8.12
C VAL A 7 10.96 -12.06 -9.63
N ALA A 8 11.32 -13.21 -10.21
CA ALA A 8 11.07 -13.50 -11.62
C ALA A 8 9.56 -13.52 -11.94
N PHE A 9 8.76 -14.17 -11.08
CA PHE A 9 7.31 -14.21 -11.22
C PHE A 9 6.69 -12.81 -11.21
N TYR A 10 7.08 -11.99 -10.23
CA TYR A 10 6.62 -10.60 -10.14
C TYR A 10 6.90 -9.81 -11.42
N ARG A 11 8.11 -9.94 -11.97
CA ARG A 11 8.51 -9.23 -13.19
C ARG A 11 7.67 -9.64 -14.41
N SER A 12 7.34 -10.92 -14.52
CA SER A 12 6.57 -11.44 -15.64
C SER A 12 5.08 -11.11 -15.56
N ASN A 13 4.53 -10.95 -14.34
CA ASN A 13 3.09 -10.87 -14.12
C ASN A 13 2.61 -9.53 -13.55
N GLY A 14 3.51 -8.68 -13.04
CA GLY A 14 3.20 -7.42 -12.39
C GLY A 14 2.70 -7.56 -10.95
N TYR A 15 2.62 -8.78 -10.43
CA TYR A 15 2.17 -9.05 -9.06
C TYR A 15 2.89 -10.23 -8.44
N LEU A 16 2.86 -10.33 -7.12
CA LEU A 16 3.33 -11.48 -6.35
C LEU A 16 2.54 -11.61 -5.05
N ILE A 17 1.99 -12.79 -4.78
CA ILE A 17 1.42 -13.14 -3.47
C ILE A 17 2.47 -13.90 -2.66
N VAL A 18 2.64 -13.51 -1.39
CA VAL A 18 3.50 -14.19 -0.41
C VAL A 18 2.67 -14.51 0.82
N ASP A 19 2.40 -15.79 1.04
CA ASP A 19 1.63 -16.24 2.19
C ASP A 19 2.40 -16.13 3.50
N GLY A 20 1.70 -15.76 4.58
CA GLY A 20 2.31 -15.63 5.91
C GLY A 20 3.50 -14.67 5.95
N PHE A 21 3.44 -13.59 5.16
CA PHE A 21 4.50 -12.58 5.07
C PHE A 21 4.75 -11.88 6.42
N LEU A 22 3.66 -11.50 7.09
CA LEU A 22 3.66 -11.08 8.48
C LEU A 22 3.44 -12.28 9.41
N THR A 23 4.13 -12.25 10.55
CA THR A 23 3.86 -13.18 11.64
C THR A 23 2.53 -12.81 12.32
N PRO A 24 1.91 -13.75 13.07
CA PRO A 24 0.70 -13.43 13.84
C PRO A 24 0.89 -12.25 14.81
N ASP A 25 2.10 -12.04 15.33
CA ASP A 25 2.40 -10.95 16.26
C ASP A 25 2.49 -9.61 15.54
N GLU A 26 3.13 -9.58 14.37
CA GLU A 26 3.17 -8.39 13.52
C GLU A 26 1.77 -8.01 13.05
N VAL A 27 0.94 -8.98 12.61
CA VAL A 27 -0.47 -8.73 12.26
C VAL A 27 -1.21 -8.06 13.40
N ARG A 28 -1.05 -8.54 14.65
CA ARG A 28 -1.69 -7.93 15.82
C ARG A 28 -1.22 -6.50 16.07
N SER A 29 0.08 -6.20 15.88
CA SER A 29 0.60 -4.84 16.04
C SER A 29 0.02 -3.88 15.00
N TYR A 30 -0.01 -4.25 13.72
CA TYR A 30 -0.64 -3.44 12.68
C TYR A 30 -2.15 -3.30 12.90
N ALA A 31 -2.85 -4.36 13.34
CA ALA A 31 -4.28 -4.31 13.59
C ALA A 31 -4.64 -3.40 14.77
N ALA A 32 -3.84 -3.42 15.85
CA ALA A 32 -4.03 -2.54 17.01
C ALA A 32 -3.81 -1.07 16.64
N GLU A 33 -2.81 -0.78 15.80
CA GLU A 33 -2.59 0.56 15.28
C GLU A 33 -3.74 1.01 14.38
N ALA A 34 -4.15 0.18 13.42
CA ALA A 34 -5.28 0.46 12.54
C ALA A 34 -6.56 0.74 13.34
N GLN A 35 -6.83 -0.05 14.38
CA GLN A 35 -7.99 0.17 15.26
C GLN A 35 -7.94 1.53 15.95
N THR A 36 -6.76 1.95 16.43
CA THR A 36 -6.56 3.27 17.04
C THR A 36 -6.91 4.39 16.05
N LEU A 37 -6.37 4.32 14.83
CA LEU A 37 -6.63 5.32 13.79
C LEU A 37 -8.08 5.30 13.31
N VAL A 38 -8.67 4.12 13.11
CA VAL A 38 -10.07 3.97 12.70
C VAL A 38 -10.99 4.59 13.74
N ASN A 39 -10.79 4.31 15.02
CA ASN A 39 -11.62 4.89 16.08
C ASN A 39 -11.54 6.44 16.07
N HIS A 40 -10.32 6.98 15.92
CA HIS A 40 -10.13 8.43 15.79
C HIS A 40 -10.90 8.99 14.58
N CYS A 41 -10.71 8.41 13.39
CA CYS A 41 -11.39 8.85 12.17
C CYS A 41 -12.92 8.74 12.29
N TYR A 42 -13.42 7.70 12.95
CA TYR A 42 -14.84 7.46 13.15
C TYR A 42 -15.50 8.54 14.01
N GLU A 43 -14.76 9.15 14.95
CA GLU A 43 -15.23 10.28 15.75
C GLU A 43 -15.31 11.58 14.93
N GLN A 44 -14.53 11.69 13.86
CA GLN A 44 -14.46 12.88 13.01
C GLN A 44 -15.37 12.81 11.77
N GLY A 45 -15.71 11.60 11.30
CA GLY A 45 -16.55 11.43 10.12
C GLY A 45 -16.73 9.98 9.69
N ASP A 46 -17.60 9.78 8.72
CA ASP A 46 -17.89 8.46 8.15
C ASP A 46 -16.67 7.92 7.38
N ILE A 47 -16.27 6.67 7.66
CA ILE A 47 -15.09 6.04 7.05
C ILE A 47 -15.17 5.97 5.52
N VAL A 48 -16.37 5.83 4.96
CA VAL A 48 -16.55 5.68 3.51
C VAL A 48 -16.73 7.05 2.87
N ALA A 49 -17.69 7.83 3.34
CA ALA A 49 -18.05 9.10 2.71
C ALA A 49 -17.04 10.23 2.98
N HIS A 50 -16.42 10.27 4.16
CA HIS A 50 -15.47 11.32 4.54
C HIS A 50 -14.03 10.93 4.24
N TRP A 51 -13.66 9.69 4.57
CA TRP A 51 -12.28 9.21 4.48
C TRP A 51 -12.01 8.37 3.22
N GLY A 52 -13.02 8.05 2.41
CA GLY A 52 -12.83 7.26 1.18
C GLY A 52 -12.28 5.85 1.43
N CYS A 53 -12.50 5.29 2.63
CA CYS A 53 -11.93 4.03 3.10
C CYS A 53 -10.40 4.03 3.26
N VAL A 54 -9.71 5.17 3.15
CA VAL A 54 -8.25 5.29 3.24
C VAL A 54 -7.89 6.15 4.45
N ILE A 55 -7.04 5.60 5.32
CA ILE A 55 -6.59 6.27 6.54
C ILE A 55 -5.07 6.31 6.53
N GLU A 56 -4.52 7.50 6.33
CA GLU A 56 -3.09 7.76 6.41
C GLU A 56 -2.72 8.14 7.86
N PRO A 57 -1.77 7.46 8.51
CA PRO A 57 -1.37 7.75 9.89
C PRO A 57 -0.98 9.22 10.12
N PHE A 58 -0.35 9.86 9.13
CA PHE A 58 0.04 11.27 9.21
C PHE A 58 -0.94 12.20 8.49
N GLY A 59 -1.94 11.67 7.78
CA GLY A 59 -2.94 12.45 7.03
C GLY A 59 -4.32 12.52 7.69
N CYS A 60 -4.60 11.64 8.65
CA CYS A 60 -5.94 11.49 9.23
C CYS A 60 -6.29 12.42 10.41
N GLY A 61 -5.40 13.35 10.75
CA GLY A 61 -5.63 14.30 11.85
C GLY A 61 -5.36 13.76 13.26
N PHE A 62 -4.83 12.53 13.38
CA PHE A 62 -4.47 11.95 14.68
C PHE A 62 -3.36 12.74 15.39
N PHE A 63 -2.35 13.17 14.63
CA PHE A 63 -1.27 14.03 15.12
C PHE A 63 -1.60 15.50 14.95
N ASN A 64 -1.04 16.34 15.80
CA ASN A 64 -1.03 17.77 15.54
C ASN A 64 -0.22 18.06 14.26
N PRO A 65 -0.69 18.89 13.33
CA PRO A 65 0.07 19.28 12.14
C PRO A 65 1.50 19.77 12.43
N ALA A 66 1.75 20.37 13.61
CA ALA A 66 3.09 20.80 14.02
C ALA A 66 4.08 19.63 14.28
N GLU A 67 3.58 18.42 14.55
CA GLU A 67 4.38 17.21 14.77
C GLU A 67 4.80 16.56 13.44
N ILE A 68 4.01 16.74 12.38
CA ILE A 68 4.25 16.19 11.04
C ILE A 68 5.25 17.08 10.29
N THR A 69 6.49 17.07 10.77
CA THR A 69 7.57 17.87 10.20
C THR A 69 8.10 17.25 8.91
N ARG A 70 8.75 18.08 8.06
CA ARG A 70 9.51 17.56 6.91
C ARG A 70 10.50 16.46 7.31
N GLN A 71 11.16 16.60 8.46
CA GLN A 71 12.07 15.57 8.96
C GLN A 71 11.35 14.25 9.25
N ALA A 72 10.14 14.29 9.82
CA ALA A 72 9.31 13.12 10.04
C ALA A 72 8.93 12.41 8.72
N CYS A 73 8.67 13.18 7.67
CA CYS A 73 8.24 12.63 6.37
C CYS A 73 9.39 12.24 5.43
N THR A 74 10.61 12.73 5.64
CA THR A 74 11.73 12.52 4.69
C THR A 74 12.97 11.85 5.28
N THR A 75 12.96 11.48 6.56
CA THR A 75 14.10 10.80 7.20
C THR A 75 13.66 9.53 7.91
N ARG A 76 14.52 8.52 7.93
CA ARG A 76 14.27 7.25 8.63
C ARG A 76 14.03 7.48 10.13
N GLU A 77 14.89 8.27 10.77
CA GLU A 77 14.79 8.57 12.19
C GLU A 77 13.50 9.31 12.53
N GLY A 78 13.17 10.36 11.78
CA GLY A 78 11.94 11.13 11.99
C GLY A 78 10.69 10.29 11.79
N PHE A 79 10.63 9.49 10.72
CA PHE A 79 9.51 8.59 10.47
C PHE A 79 9.35 7.58 11.62
N VAL A 80 10.45 6.91 12.01
CA VAL A 80 10.41 5.93 13.09
C VAL A 80 9.98 6.57 14.41
N ALA A 81 10.47 7.77 14.73
CA ALA A 81 10.11 8.47 15.95
C ALA A 81 8.61 8.79 16.00
N LEU A 82 8.07 9.42 14.94
CA LEU A 82 6.66 9.80 14.90
C LEU A 82 5.74 8.56 14.83
N ARG A 83 6.09 7.58 13.98
CA ARG A 83 5.32 6.34 13.85
C ARG A 83 5.30 5.53 15.15
N SER A 84 6.40 5.50 15.90
CA SER A 84 6.47 4.83 17.20
C SER A 84 5.75 5.61 18.33
N ALA A 85 5.39 6.87 18.09
CA ALA A 85 4.52 7.62 19.02
C ALA A 85 3.04 7.24 18.85
N LEU A 86 2.65 6.77 17.66
CA LEU A 86 1.31 6.23 17.41
C LEU A 86 1.13 4.82 17.98
N SER A 87 2.11 3.93 17.76
CA SER A 87 1.99 2.53 18.13
C SER A 87 3.34 1.85 18.41
N ALA A 88 3.32 0.52 18.49
CA ALA A 88 4.48 -0.31 18.75
C ALA A 88 5.62 -0.03 17.75
N ARG A 89 6.85 0.15 18.25
CA ARG A 89 8.05 0.45 17.44
C ARG A 89 8.31 -0.60 16.35
N GLU A 90 7.83 -1.82 16.57
CA GLU A 90 7.86 -2.94 15.65
C GLU A 90 7.15 -2.64 14.33
N VAL A 91 6.10 -1.81 14.32
CA VAL A 91 5.39 -1.40 13.09
C VAL A 91 6.34 -0.60 12.19
N ALA A 92 6.96 0.46 12.72
CA ALA A 92 7.89 1.29 11.97
C ALA A 92 9.11 0.48 11.47
N ALA A 93 9.66 -0.38 12.35
CA ALA A 93 10.77 -1.26 12.02
C ALA A 93 10.41 -2.30 10.95
N CYS A 94 9.21 -2.87 11.00
CA CYS A 94 8.72 -3.82 10.01
C CYS A 94 8.46 -3.14 8.66
N THR A 95 7.82 -1.97 8.64
CA THR A 95 7.55 -1.18 7.42
C THR A 95 8.84 -0.84 6.68
N LEU A 96 9.83 -0.23 7.33
CA LEU A 96 11.07 0.11 6.63
C LEU A 96 12.01 -1.10 6.45
N GLY A 97 11.93 -2.08 7.34
CA GLY A 97 12.77 -3.27 7.32
C GLY A 97 12.25 -4.37 6.40
N LYS A 98 11.18 -5.07 6.82
CA LYS A 98 10.67 -6.25 6.11
C LYS A 98 10.02 -5.86 4.77
N PHE A 99 9.07 -4.91 4.78
CA PHE A 99 8.42 -4.44 3.56
C PHE A 99 9.41 -3.72 2.64
N GLY A 100 10.12 -2.72 3.16
CA GLY A 100 11.08 -1.93 2.39
C GLY A 100 12.16 -2.77 1.70
N ARG A 101 12.75 -3.77 2.39
CA ARG A 101 13.77 -4.64 1.76
C ARG A 101 13.19 -5.51 0.66
N CYS A 102 11.96 -6.02 0.81
CA CYS A 102 11.30 -6.79 -0.26
C CYS A 102 10.96 -5.89 -1.45
N ALA A 103 10.42 -4.69 -1.20
CA ALA A 103 10.18 -3.68 -2.22
C ALA A 103 11.46 -3.34 -2.99
N ARG A 104 12.59 -3.15 -2.29
CA ARG A 104 13.91 -2.95 -2.90
C ARG A 104 14.31 -4.10 -3.83
N GLN A 105 14.11 -5.37 -3.43
CA GLN A 105 14.41 -6.51 -4.32
C GLN A 105 13.61 -6.48 -5.63
N LEU A 106 12.36 -6.03 -5.57
CA LEU A 106 11.48 -5.94 -6.74
C LEU A 106 11.82 -4.72 -7.63
N LEU A 107 12.11 -3.58 -7.01
CA LEU A 107 12.35 -2.31 -7.69
C LEU A 107 13.76 -2.16 -8.27
N ALA A 108 14.77 -2.64 -7.55
CA ALA A 108 16.16 -2.25 -7.79
C ALA A 108 16.78 -2.89 -9.05
N GLU A 109 16.19 -3.90 -9.70
CA GLU A 109 16.53 -4.48 -11.03
C GLU A 109 17.95 -4.23 -11.63
N GLY A 110 19.04 -4.28 -10.85
CA GLY A 110 20.38 -3.86 -11.29
C GLY A 110 20.55 -2.35 -11.56
N LYS A 111 19.53 -1.54 -11.28
CA LYS A 111 19.52 -0.09 -11.32
C LYS A 111 20.19 0.49 -10.08
N THR A 112 20.89 1.60 -10.28
CA THR A 112 21.46 2.42 -9.21
C THR A 112 20.40 3.39 -8.71
N GLY A 113 19.99 3.29 -7.45
CA GLY A 113 19.03 4.21 -6.84
C GLY A 113 18.60 3.76 -5.45
N GLY A 114 18.34 4.73 -4.57
CA GLY A 114 17.73 4.44 -3.26
C GLY A 114 16.28 3.99 -3.39
N THR A 115 15.79 3.22 -2.43
CA THR A 115 14.37 2.88 -2.30
C THR A 115 13.76 3.77 -1.21
N TYR A 116 12.57 4.31 -1.46
CA TYR A 116 11.91 5.23 -0.54
C TYR A 116 10.48 4.78 -0.28
N LEU A 117 10.01 4.93 0.96
CA LEU A 117 8.60 4.86 1.31
C LEU A 117 7.92 6.15 0.83
N LEU A 118 6.89 6.00 0.00
CA LEU A 118 6.12 7.07 -0.62
C LEU A 118 4.80 7.36 0.10
N ASN A 119 4.13 6.28 0.49
CA ASN A 119 2.84 6.34 1.12
C ASN A 119 2.75 5.25 2.20
N ASP A 120 2.00 5.54 3.24
CA ASP A 120 1.81 4.71 4.43
C ASP A 120 0.34 4.84 4.81
N GLN A 121 -0.45 3.78 4.58
CA GLN A 121 -1.90 3.88 4.68
C GLN A 121 -2.54 2.57 5.10
N TYR A 122 -3.68 2.71 5.76
CA TYR A 122 -4.62 1.63 5.99
C TYR A 122 -5.82 1.78 5.05
N ILE A 123 -6.26 0.69 4.46
CA ILE A 123 -7.54 0.64 3.74
C ILE A 123 -8.53 -0.11 4.62
N VAL A 124 -9.66 0.53 4.93
CA VAL A 124 -10.64 0.03 5.89
C VAL A 124 -12.01 0.03 5.24
N LYS A 125 -12.62 -1.16 5.10
CA LYS A 125 -13.98 -1.28 4.61
C LYS A 125 -14.94 -1.66 5.74
N PRO A 126 -15.90 -0.79 6.11
CA PRO A 126 -16.92 -1.11 7.09
C PRO A 126 -17.77 -2.33 6.70
N PRO A 127 -18.36 -3.04 7.67
CA PRO A 127 -19.25 -4.16 7.39
C PRO A 127 -20.50 -3.72 6.63
N ARG A 128 -20.98 -4.57 5.72
CA ARG A 128 -22.21 -4.39 4.94
C ARG A 128 -22.24 -3.10 4.10
N GLU A 129 -21.08 -2.62 3.68
CA GLU A 129 -20.96 -1.43 2.85
C GLU A 129 -20.59 -1.80 1.41
N ASP A 130 -21.62 -1.93 0.58
CA ASP A 130 -21.46 -2.26 -0.84
C ASP A 130 -20.78 -1.13 -1.64
N ARG A 131 -20.86 0.13 -1.17
CA ARG A 131 -20.27 1.29 -1.87
C ARG A 131 -18.82 1.52 -1.53
N ALA A 132 -18.25 0.76 -0.59
CA ALA A 132 -16.84 0.79 -0.25
C ALA A 132 -16.01 0.06 -1.34
N GLU A 133 -16.16 0.45 -2.59
CA GLU A 133 -15.45 -0.13 -3.73
C GLU A 133 -14.37 0.80 -4.25
N PHE A 134 -13.37 0.22 -4.89
CA PHE A 134 -12.36 0.95 -5.65
C PHE A 134 -12.48 0.49 -7.10
N ALA A 135 -12.70 1.44 -8.01
CA ALA A 135 -12.79 1.17 -9.44
C ALA A 135 -11.49 0.62 -10.01
N TRP A 136 -11.53 0.14 -11.27
CA TRP A 136 -10.37 -0.42 -11.95
C TRP A 136 -9.32 0.64 -12.27
N HIS A 137 -8.21 0.64 -11.55
CA HIS A 137 -7.16 1.64 -11.71
C HIS A 137 -5.76 1.02 -11.74
N GLN A 138 -4.76 1.86 -11.99
CA GLN A 138 -3.34 1.59 -11.77
C GLN A 138 -2.82 2.63 -10.78
N ASP A 139 -2.12 2.22 -9.73
CA ASP A 139 -1.61 3.16 -8.70
C ASP A 139 -0.76 4.29 -9.28
N ILE A 140 -0.06 4.02 -10.39
CA ILE A 140 0.78 5.01 -11.07
C ILE A 140 -0.02 6.24 -11.52
N LEU A 141 -1.35 6.12 -11.71
CA LEU A 141 -2.21 7.20 -12.18
C LEU A 141 -2.41 8.30 -11.13
N TYR A 142 -2.24 7.99 -9.84
CA TYR A 142 -2.34 8.96 -8.75
C TYR A 142 -1.14 9.90 -8.64
N PHE A 143 -0.05 9.61 -9.35
CA PHE A 143 1.13 10.49 -9.41
C PHE A 143 1.09 11.41 -10.63
N SER A 144 1.77 12.55 -10.52
CA SER A 144 1.91 13.51 -11.63
C SER A 144 2.58 12.87 -12.85
N GLU A 145 2.31 13.36 -14.05
CA GLU A 145 2.88 12.79 -15.28
C GLU A 145 4.42 12.69 -15.22
N ALA A 146 5.08 13.70 -14.66
CA ALA A 146 6.53 13.70 -14.46
C ALA A 146 6.99 12.55 -13.54
N GLU A 147 6.20 12.21 -12.53
CA GLU A 147 6.49 11.20 -11.53
C GLU A 147 6.23 9.77 -12.02
N ARG A 148 5.31 9.57 -12.97
CA ARG A 148 4.97 8.26 -13.57
C ARG A 148 6.17 7.52 -14.21
N ARG A 149 7.30 8.20 -14.37
CA ARG A 149 8.60 7.61 -14.78
C ARG A 149 9.20 6.68 -13.72
N HIS A 150 8.82 6.82 -12.45
CA HIS A 150 9.39 6.03 -11.36
C HIS A 150 8.84 4.60 -11.38
N ALA A 151 9.65 3.66 -10.91
CA ALA A 151 9.15 2.33 -10.58
C ALA A 151 8.53 2.41 -9.18
N VAL A 152 7.29 1.96 -9.06
CA VAL A 152 6.53 1.95 -7.80
C VAL A 152 6.06 0.52 -7.53
N VAL A 153 6.08 0.13 -6.26
CA VAL A 153 5.46 -1.11 -5.79
C VAL A 153 4.56 -0.81 -4.59
N SER A 154 3.33 -1.29 -4.65
CA SER A 154 2.36 -1.27 -3.55
C SER A 154 2.35 -2.65 -2.87
N VAL A 155 2.32 -2.70 -1.54
CA VAL A 155 2.31 -3.97 -0.80
C VAL A 155 1.02 -4.12 0.00
N TRP A 156 -0.02 -4.63 -0.63
CA TRP A 156 -1.34 -4.81 -0.03
C TRP A 156 -1.32 -6.01 0.91
N THR A 157 -1.49 -5.78 2.22
CA THR A 157 -1.34 -6.80 3.27
C THR A 157 -2.58 -6.81 4.15
N PRO A 158 -3.49 -7.79 4.00
CA PRO A 158 -4.69 -7.85 4.80
C PRO A 158 -4.35 -8.23 6.24
N LEU A 159 -5.04 -7.59 7.19
CA LEU A 159 -4.92 -7.88 8.63
C LEU A 159 -6.05 -8.80 9.13
N ASP A 160 -6.99 -9.10 8.24
CA ASP A 160 -8.07 -10.07 8.37
C ASP A 160 -7.94 -11.10 7.23
N ASP A 161 -8.59 -12.26 7.34
CA ASP A 161 -8.74 -13.13 6.16
C ASP A 161 -9.61 -12.41 5.12
N VAL A 162 -9.24 -12.50 3.84
CA VAL A 162 -9.91 -11.78 2.75
C VAL A 162 -10.37 -12.68 1.63
N ASP A 163 -11.57 -12.40 1.14
CA ASP A 163 -12.27 -13.14 0.09
C ASP A 163 -13.14 -12.19 -0.74
N GLU A 164 -13.90 -12.73 -1.69
CA GLU A 164 -14.81 -11.98 -2.54
C GLU A 164 -16.00 -11.39 -1.77
N ILE A 165 -16.31 -11.90 -0.59
CA ILE A 165 -17.44 -11.42 0.23
C ILE A 165 -17.05 -10.14 0.95
N ASN A 166 -15.85 -10.08 1.51
CA ASN A 166 -15.37 -8.91 2.26
C ASN A 166 -14.59 -7.88 1.42
N GLY A 167 -14.60 -8.06 0.10
CA GLY A 167 -14.10 -7.08 -0.86
C GLY A 167 -12.57 -7.12 -1.02
N THR A 168 -12.02 -8.33 -1.18
CA THR A 168 -10.63 -8.53 -1.61
C THR A 168 -10.35 -7.86 -2.97
N VAL A 169 -9.08 -7.69 -3.27
CA VAL A 169 -8.61 -7.09 -4.52
C VAL A 169 -8.81 -8.07 -5.68
N LEU A 170 -9.37 -7.58 -6.78
CA LEU A 170 -9.34 -8.25 -8.08
C LEU A 170 -8.10 -7.76 -8.84
N VAL A 171 -7.30 -8.69 -9.34
CA VAL A 171 -6.05 -8.40 -10.05
C VAL A 171 -6.18 -8.79 -11.51
N ASP A 172 -5.78 -7.90 -12.42
CA ASP A 172 -5.58 -8.20 -13.84
C ASP A 172 -4.07 -8.32 -14.14
N PRO A 173 -3.52 -9.54 -14.24
CA PRO A 173 -2.09 -9.75 -14.49
C PRO A 173 -1.60 -9.10 -15.79
N PHE A 174 -0.31 -8.77 -15.84
CA PHE A 174 0.31 -8.27 -17.05
C PHE A 174 0.04 -9.18 -18.27
N PRO A 175 -0.26 -8.62 -19.45
CA PRO A 175 -0.33 -9.37 -20.69
C PRO A 175 1.07 -9.91 -21.02
N ASN A 176 1.28 -11.18 -20.69
CA ASN A 176 2.54 -11.93 -20.80
C ASN A 176 3.43 -11.51 -22.00
N PRO A 177 4.74 -11.18 -21.83
CA PRO A 177 5.45 -10.68 -20.65
C PRO A 177 5.74 -9.17 -20.80
N SER A 178 4.77 -8.42 -21.30
CA SER A 178 4.93 -6.98 -21.53
C SER A 178 4.35 -6.21 -20.36
N ARG A 179 5.13 -5.29 -19.79
CA ARG A 179 4.57 -4.28 -18.87
C ARG A 179 3.47 -3.53 -19.63
N PRO A 180 2.24 -3.47 -19.08
CA PRO A 180 1.17 -2.76 -19.73
C PRO A 180 1.51 -1.26 -19.83
N GLY A 181 0.87 -0.60 -20.79
CA GLY A 181 0.86 0.85 -20.84
C GLY A 181 0.13 1.45 -19.62
N ILE A 182 0.18 2.77 -19.52
CA ILE A 182 -0.68 3.51 -18.60
C ILE A 182 -2.01 3.71 -19.31
N TYR A 183 -3.09 3.20 -18.73
CA TYR A 183 -4.44 3.33 -19.27
C TYR A 183 -5.14 4.48 -18.55
N GLU A 184 -5.23 5.65 -19.18
CA GLU A 184 -5.75 6.86 -18.51
C GLU A 184 -7.26 6.82 -18.22
N ASN A 185 -8.01 5.91 -18.86
CA ASN A 185 -9.43 5.75 -18.63
C ASN A 185 -9.69 4.51 -17.76
N ASP A 186 -10.55 4.69 -16.74
CA ASP A 186 -11.14 3.68 -15.82
C ASP A 186 -12.01 2.61 -16.52
N SER A 187 -11.80 2.44 -17.83
CA SER A 187 -12.60 1.59 -18.70
C SER A 187 -12.37 0.13 -18.36
N SER A 188 -13.41 -0.52 -17.83
CA SER A 188 -13.48 -1.98 -17.69
C SER A 188 -13.43 -2.73 -19.03
N ALA A 189 -13.55 -2.03 -20.17
CA ALA A 189 -13.63 -2.65 -21.49
C ALA A 189 -12.34 -3.38 -21.92
N ASP A 190 -11.20 -3.07 -21.30
CA ASP A 190 -9.89 -3.67 -21.63
C ASP A 190 -9.39 -4.63 -20.54
N VAL A 191 -10.23 -5.00 -19.57
CA VAL A 191 -9.86 -5.95 -18.51
C VAL A 191 -9.74 -7.35 -19.10
N SER A 192 -8.63 -8.04 -18.82
CA SER A 192 -8.38 -9.35 -19.43
C SER A 192 -9.26 -10.46 -18.83
N THR A 193 -9.39 -11.57 -19.55
CA THR A 193 -10.10 -12.77 -19.05
C THR A 193 -9.33 -13.54 -17.97
N ARG A 194 -8.13 -13.07 -17.57
CA ARG A 194 -7.26 -13.69 -16.55
C ARG A 194 -7.40 -13.04 -15.17
N VAL A 195 -8.39 -12.17 -14.99
CA VAL A 195 -8.67 -11.57 -13.69
C VAL A 195 -8.93 -12.64 -12.65
N PHE A 196 -8.37 -12.45 -11.46
CA PHE A 196 -8.62 -13.32 -10.32
C PHE A 196 -8.78 -12.53 -9.03
N PRO A 197 -9.58 -13.00 -8.07
CA PRO A 197 -9.63 -12.46 -6.72
C PRO A 197 -8.42 -12.93 -5.91
N ALA A 198 -7.73 -12.00 -5.24
CA ALA A 198 -6.63 -12.31 -4.35
C ALA A 198 -7.14 -12.78 -2.97
N VAL A 199 -7.71 -13.99 -2.91
CA VAL A 199 -8.15 -14.62 -1.65
C VAL A 199 -6.93 -14.99 -0.82
N MET A 200 -6.83 -14.47 0.40
CA MET A 200 -5.61 -14.56 1.22
C MET A 200 -5.96 -14.62 2.72
N ALA A 201 -5.12 -15.30 3.49
CA ALA A 201 -5.19 -15.25 4.95
C ALA A 201 -4.60 -13.93 5.49
N ALA A 202 -5.00 -13.56 6.71
CA ALA A 202 -4.40 -12.44 7.42
C ALA A 202 -2.87 -12.57 7.49
N GLY A 203 -2.16 -11.48 7.16
CA GLY A 203 -0.70 -11.43 7.16
C GLY A 203 -0.03 -11.96 5.89
N SER A 204 -0.74 -12.50 4.91
CA SER A 204 -0.21 -12.63 3.54
C SER A 204 0.08 -11.25 2.93
N ALA A 205 0.85 -11.16 1.85
CA ALA A 205 1.11 -9.90 1.17
C ALA A 205 0.99 -10.04 -0.36
N LEU A 206 0.23 -9.15 -0.97
CA LEU A 206 0.13 -8.95 -2.41
C LEU A 206 0.99 -7.74 -2.81
N PHE A 207 2.13 -8.02 -3.44
CA PHE A 207 2.97 -7.01 -4.08
C PHE A 207 2.41 -6.70 -5.46
N MET A 208 2.25 -5.43 -5.78
CA MET A 208 1.68 -4.95 -7.05
C MET A 208 2.62 -3.92 -7.67
N ASP A 209 2.97 -4.09 -8.95
CA ASP A 209 3.61 -3.05 -9.74
C ASP A 209 2.65 -1.86 -9.84
N GLY A 210 3.17 -0.63 -9.80
CA GLY A 210 2.32 0.56 -9.93
C GLY A 210 1.50 0.61 -11.23
N ARG A 211 1.87 -0.17 -12.25
CA ARG A 211 1.11 -0.33 -13.50
C ARG A 211 0.19 -1.56 -13.50
N LEU A 212 0.11 -2.34 -12.43
CA LEU A 212 -0.82 -3.46 -12.34
C LEU A 212 -2.24 -2.92 -12.20
N ARG A 213 -3.11 -3.33 -13.12
CA ARG A 213 -4.51 -2.94 -13.05
C ARG A 213 -5.21 -3.81 -11.99
N HIS A 214 -5.90 -3.15 -11.07
CA HIS A 214 -6.60 -3.82 -9.99
C HIS A 214 -7.82 -3.01 -9.54
N CYS A 215 -8.74 -3.65 -8.84
CA CYS A 215 -9.92 -3.02 -8.25
C CYS A 215 -10.32 -3.78 -6.98
N SER A 216 -11.36 -3.34 -6.28
CA SER A 216 -11.97 -4.16 -5.23
C SER A 216 -13.45 -3.81 -5.03
N THR A 217 -14.27 -4.81 -4.73
CA THR A 217 -15.71 -4.62 -4.49
C THR A 217 -15.99 -4.12 -3.07
N GLY A 218 -17.22 -3.69 -2.78
CA GLY A 218 -17.66 -3.42 -1.41
C GLY A 218 -17.51 -4.60 -0.44
N ASN A 219 -17.68 -4.33 0.85
CA ASN A 219 -17.60 -5.34 1.91
C ASN A 219 -19.00 -5.78 2.34
N LYS A 220 -19.42 -6.96 1.88
CA LYS A 220 -20.73 -7.56 2.22
C LYS A 220 -20.73 -8.32 3.53
N SER A 221 -19.57 -8.52 4.13
CA SER A 221 -19.43 -9.28 5.37
C SER A 221 -19.96 -8.49 6.58
N THR A 222 -20.00 -9.15 7.73
CA THR A 222 -20.46 -8.54 9.00
C THR A 222 -19.31 -7.98 9.83
N ARG A 223 -18.09 -7.93 9.30
CA ARG A 223 -16.90 -7.42 10.00
C ARG A 223 -16.23 -6.32 9.17
N PHE A 224 -15.47 -5.46 9.85
CA PHE A 224 -14.52 -4.60 9.15
C PHE A 224 -13.52 -5.47 8.40
N ARG A 225 -13.03 -4.96 7.27
CA ARG A 225 -11.89 -5.53 6.55
C ARG A 225 -10.77 -4.50 6.53
N THR A 226 -9.66 -4.83 7.17
CA THR A 226 -8.52 -3.93 7.36
C THR A 226 -7.31 -4.41 6.58
N VAL A 227 -6.63 -3.50 5.92
CA VAL A 227 -5.43 -3.76 5.14
C VAL A 227 -4.41 -2.71 5.47
N TYR A 228 -3.16 -3.12 5.63
CA TYR A 228 -2.01 -2.22 5.59
C TYR A 228 -1.42 -2.19 4.17
N MET A 229 -1.19 -1.00 3.60
CA MET A 229 -0.65 -0.86 2.24
C MET A 229 0.39 0.25 2.13
N PRO A 230 1.67 -0.03 2.44
CA PRO A 230 2.76 0.88 2.12
C PRO A 230 3.09 0.84 0.62
N GLN A 231 3.51 1.97 0.08
CA GLN A 231 3.98 2.09 -1.30
C GLN A 231 5.43 2.57 -1.32
N PHE A 232 6.23 2.01 -2.21
CA PHE A 232 7.66 2.32 -2.32
C PHE A 232 8.06 2.69 -3.75
N SER A 233 9.00 3.61 -3.91
CA SER A 233 9.62 3.98 -5.19
C SER A 233 11.07 3.56 -5.30
N LEU A 234 11.52 3.39 -6.54
CA LEU A 234 12.93 3.53 -6.90
C LEU A 234 13.24 5.00 -7.20
N GLY A 235 14.13 5.60 -6.41
CA GLY A 235 14.45 7.02 -6.47
C GLY A 235 13.49 7.85 -5.61
N GLN A 236 13.98 8.99 -5.15
CA GLN A 236 13.18 9.92 -4.37
C GLN A 236 12.20 10.64 -5.30
N MET A 237 10.91 10.42 -5.09
CA MET A 237 9.87 11.20 -5.76
C MET A 237 9.77 12.56 -5.08
N GLN A 238 9.59 13.61 -5.88
CA GLN A 238 9.52 14.97 -5.39
C GLN A 238 8.18 15.58 -5.74
N MET A 239 7.66 16.23 -4.72
CA MET A 239 6.62 17.21 -4.81
C MET A 239 6.91 18.36 -5.76
N GLU A 240 6.13 18.50 -6.83
CA GLU A 240 6.03 19.79 -7.51
C GLU A 240 4.99 20.68 -6.82
N ARG A 241 5.41 21.92 -6.48
CA ARG A 241 4.53 23.08 -6.23
C ARG A 241 3.53 23.00 -5.05
N GLY A 242 3.87 22.27 -3.99
CA GLY A 242 3.27 22.49 -2.67
C GLY A 242 2.02 21.68 -2.32
N SER A 243 1.89 20.44 -2.82
CA SER A 243 0.87 19.51 -2.35
C SER A 243 1.32 18.04 -2.33
N ASP A 244 1.60 17.48 -1.14
CA ASP A 244 1.86 16.07 -0.70
C ASP A 244 2.11 14.91 -1.73
N THR A 245 3.34 14.36 -1.89
CA THR A 245 3.60 12.92 -1.86
C THR A 245 3.82 12.72 -0.39
N ALA A 246 2.95 11.97 0.27
CA ALA A 246 2.87 11.96 1.73
C ALA A 246 4.24 11.74 2.41
N LEU A 247 5.11 10.91 1.82
CA LEU A 247 6.42 10.54 2.37
C LEU A 247 7.52 10.47 1.31
N ALA A 248 8.77 10.60 1.77
CA ALA A 248 9.99 10.33 0.99
C ALA A 248 11.06 9.72 1.91
N VAL A 249 10.70 8.71 2.68
CA VAL A 249 11.55 8.14 3.74
C VAL A 249 12.48 7.07 3.15
N PRO A 250 13.81 7.18 3.29
CA PRO A 250 14.73 6.18 2.76
C PRO A 250 14.60 4.83 3.49
N VAL A 251 14.51 3.75 2.70
CA VAL A 251 14.45 2.36 3.18
C VAL A 251 15.81 1.88 3.69
N ASP A 252 16.89 2.27 3.01
CA ASP A 252 18.24 1.94 3.43
C ASP A 252 18.73 2.98 4.44
N GLU A 253 19.51 2.56 5.43
CA GLU A 253 20.34 3.48 6.20
C GLU A 253 21.37 4.04 5.22
N GLN A 254 21.39 5.36 5.01
CA GLN A 254 22.51 5.97 4.32
C GLN A 254 23.77 5.63 5.13
N LEU A 255 24.73 4.94 4.49
CA LEU A 255 26.06 4.71 5.04
C LEU A 255 26.76 6.03 5.35
#